data_AF-A0A0A5GA68-F1
#
_entry.id   AF-A0A0A5GA68-F1
#
_cell.length_a   1.000
_cell.length_b   1.000
_cell.length_c   1.000
_cell.angle_alpha   90.00
_cell.angle_beta   90.00
_cell.angle_gamma   90.00
#
_symmetry.space_group_name_H-M   'P 1'
#
loop_
_entity.id
_entity.type
_entity.pdbx_description
1 polymer ?
#
loop_
_entity_poly.entity_id
_entity_poly.type
_entity_poly.pdbx_seq_one_letter_code
_entity_poly.pdbx_strand_id
1 'polypeptide(L)'
;MRNQKGFTLVEVMAAMLLLSIISIVVYSFINFSSVQNVQSKNREEAIMIAQRHLQTTVEEMKAGQLSSSLSQTAYTQDNGYTLSRIETELGDPIPNTYLPNLQHHVSIQGIAYRQGSSTAKQITVSVSWEGPN
;
A
#
# COMPACT_ATOMS: atom_id res chain seq x y z
N MET A 1 48.17 36.32 22.22
CA MET A 1 48.10 34.83 22.24
C MET A 1 46.75 34.44 22.84
N ARG A 2 45.93 33.68 22.10
CA ARG A 2 44.52 33.42 22.43
C ARG A 2 44.48 32.22 23.39
N ASN A 3 44.03 32.43 24.61
CA ASN A 3 44.01 31.43 25.68
C ASN A 3 43.01 30.31 25.31
N GLN A 4 43.50 29.13 24.92
CA GLN A 4 42.65 27.96 24.69
C GLN A 4 42.29 27.36 26.04
N LYS A 5 41.10 27.68 26.56
CA LYS A 5 40.55 26.99 27.74
C LYS A 5 40.16 25.58 27.30
N GLY A 6 40.88 24.57 27.78
CA GLY A 6 40.54 23.17 27.56
C GLY A 6 39.26 22.79 28.33
N PHE A 7 38.55 21.77 27.88
CA PHE A 7 37.38 21.22 28.57
C PHE A 7 37.80 20.47 29.83
N THR A 8 37.03 20.63 30.90
CA THR A 8 37.24 19.85 32.13
C THR A 8 36.69 18.43 31.95
N LEU A 9 37.29 17.45 32.65
CA LEU A 9 36.85 16.05 32.58
C LEU A 9 35.36 15.89 32.92
N VAL A 10 34.88 16.66 33.89
CA VAL A 10 33.48 16.65 34.33
C VAL A 10 32.54 17.17 33.25
N GLU A 11 32.92 18.23 32.53
CA GLU A 11 32.13 18.73 31.39
C GLU A 11 32.04 17.70 30.26
N VAL A 12 33.13 16.97 29.98
CA VAL A 12 33.12 15.91 28.96
C VAL A 12 32.23 14.75 29.39
N MET A 13 32.28 14.34 30.66
CA MET A 13 31.40 13.29 31.18
C MET A 13 29.93 13.70 31.16
N ALA A 14 29.61 14.94 31.53
CA ALA A 14 28.26 15.48 31.46
C ALA A 14 27.75 15.57 30.02
N ALA A 15 28.60 16.01 29.08
CA ALA A 15 28.27 16.07 27.66
C ALA A 15 28.00 14.67 27.08
N MET A 16 28.80 13.66 27.41
CA MET A 16 28.56 12.28 26.97
C MET A 16 27.25 11.70 27.51
N LEU A 17 26.88 12.06 28.75
CA LEU A 17 25.64 11.61 29.38
C LEU A 17 24.42 12.28 28.74
N LEU A 18 24.51 13.58 28.41
CA LEU A 18 23.46 14.26 27.65
C LEU A 18 23.34 13.70 26.23
N LEU A 19 24.47 13.41 25.58
CA LEU A 19 24.52 12.89 24.23
C LEU A 19 23.92 11.47 24.14
N SER A 20 24.11 10.63 25.15
CA SER A 20 23.49 9.30 25.21
C SER A 20 21.97 9.36 25.34
N ILE A 21 21.44 10.26 26.18
CA ILE A 21 19.99 10.49 26.34
C ILE A 21 19.37 10.97 25.01
N ILE A 22 20.01 11.95 24.37
CA ILE A 22 19.55 12.48 23.08
C ILE A 22 19.60 11.39 22.00
N SER A 23 20.64 10.55 22.00
CA SER A 23 20.80 9.47 21.03
C SER A 23 19.65 8.45 21.06
N ILE A 24 19.14 8.12 22.25
CA ILE A 24 18.00 7.20 22.40
C ILE A 24 16.74 7.76 21.74
N VAL A 25 16.47 9.05 21.97
CA VAL A 25 15.29 9.73 21.39
C VAL A 25 15.42 9.77 19.86
N VAL A 26 16.58 10.17 19.34
CA VAL A 26 16.82 10.25 17.89
C VAL A 26 16.67 8.87 17.22
N TYR A 27 17.17 7.80 17.84
CA TYR A 27 17.04 6.44 17.31
C TYR A 27 15.57 6.00 17.19
N SER A 28 14.74 6.32 18.18
CA SER A 28 13.30 6.02 18.14
C SER A 28 12.59 6.74 16.98
N PHE A 29 12.90 8.03 16.77
CA PHE A 29 12.32 8.82 15.68
C PHE A 29 12.73 8.33 14.28
N ILE A 30 13.99 7.92 14.10
CA ILE A 30 14.48 7.44 12.79
C ILE A 30 13.76 6.14 12.39
N ASN A 31 13.58 5.19 13.32
CA ASN A 31 12.90 3.93 13.04
C ASN A 31 11.41 4.16 12.69
N PHE A 32 10.72 5.01 13.46
CA PHE A 32 9.32 5.34 13.20
C PHE A 32 9.13 5.99 11.82
N SER A 33 9.99 6.96 11.47
CA SER A 33 9.92 7.64 10.17
C SER A 33 10.20 6.70 9.00
N SER A 34 11.09 5.72 9.16
CA SER A 34 11.43 4.76 8.11
C SER A 34 10.25 3.82 7.81
N VAL A 35 9.62 3.27 8.85
CA VAL A 35 8.46 2.38 8.71
C VAL A 35 7.29 3.10 8.05
N GLN A 36 6.98 4.33 8.48
CA GLN A 36 5.90 5.11 7.86
C GLN A 36 6.18 5.44 6.39
N ASN A 37 7.43 5.74 6.03
CA ASN A 37 7.80 6.05 4.65
C ASN A 37 7.64 4.83 3.73
N VAL A 38 8.08 3.64 4.18
CA VAL A 38 7.90 2.39 3.41
C VAL A 38 6.42 2.05 3.26
N GLN A 39 5.64 2.17 4.33
CA GLN A 39 4.19 1.90 4.26
C GLN A 39 3.46 2.86 3.32
N SER A 40 3.85 4.15 3.33
CA SER A 40 3.28 5.15 2.42
C SER A 40 3.60 4.83 0.97
N LYS A 41 4.85 4.45 0.67
CA LYS A 41 5.28 4.06 -0.69
C LYS A 41 4.55 2.81 -1.17
N ASN A 42 4.49 1.75 -0.34
CA ASN A 42 3.80 0.52 -0.72
C ASN A 42 2.31 0.76 -0.98
N ARG A 43 1.69 1.65 -0.19
CA ARG A 43 0.29 2.05 -0.41
C ARG A 43 0.11 2.80 -1.73
N GLU A 44 1.00 3.74 -2.06
CA GLU A 44 0.96 4.50 -3.30
C GLU A 44 1.13 3.60 -4.52
N GLU A 45 2.10 2.68 -4.46
CA GLU A 45 2.30 1.65 -5.49
C GLU A 45 1.09 0.73 -5.63
N ALA A 46 0.53 0.24 -4.52
CA ALA A 46 -0.64 -0.62 -4.54
C ALA A 46 -1.87 0.07 -5.15
N ILE A 47 -2.06 1.38 -4.89
CA ILE A 47 -3.11 2.19 -5.51
C ILE A 47 -2.88 2.29 -7.02
N MET A 48 -1.65 2.58 -7.44
CA MET A 48 -1.31 2.70 -8.85
C MET A 48 -1.54 1.38 -9.61
N ILE A 49 -1.14 0.27 -9.01
CA ILE A 49 -1.38 -1.08 -9.53
C ILE A 49 -2.89 -1.35 -9.63
N ALA A 50 -3.64 -1.09 -8.55
CA ALA A 50 -5.08 -1.27 -8.53
C ALA A 50 -5.79 -0.44 -9.61
N GLN A 51 -5.40 0.83 -9.78
CA GLN A 51 -5.96 1.73 -10.78
C GLN A 51 -5.69 1.23 -12.20
N ARG A 52 -4.45 0.83 -12.48
CA ARG A 52 -4.06 0.30 -13.80
C ARG A 52 -4.89 -0.93 -14.16
N HIS A 53 -4.94 -1.91 -13.25
CA HIS A 53 -5.71 -3.13 -13.48
C HIS A 53 -7.20 -2.86 -13.58
N LEU A 54 -7.75 -1.94 -12.78
CA LEU A 54 -9.15 -1.54 -12.88
C LEU A 54 -9.45 -0.92 -14.24
N GLN A 55 -8.62 0.03 -14.70
CA GLN A 55 -8.80 0.68 -15.98
C GLN A 55 -8.75 -0.32 -17.13
N THR A 56 -7.73 -1.19 -17.15
CA THR A 56 -7.63 -2.25 -18.16
C THR A 56 -8.85 -3.16 -18.14
N THR A 57 -9.33 -3.58 -16.96
CA THR A 57 -10.54 -4.42 -16.85
C THR A 57 -11.76 -3.71 -17.43
N VAL A 58 -11.95 -2.45 -17.05
CA VAL A 58 -13.09 -1.64 -17.50
C VAL A 58 -13.05 -1.48 -19.02
N GLU A 59 -11.88 -1.29 -19.61
CA GLU A 59 -11.69 -1.20 -21.07
C GLU A 59 -11.96 -2.55 -21.76
N GLU A 60 -11.43 -3.66 -21.24
CA GLU A 60 -11.67 -5.02 -21.73
C GLU A 60 -13.16 -5.37 -21.71
N MET A 61 -13.89 -4.95 -20.67
CA MET A 61 -15.34 -5.16 -20.56
C MET A 61 -16.12 -4.34 -21.57
N LYS A 62 -15.75 -3.07 -21.73
CA LYS A 62 -16.36 -2.17 -22.73
C LYS A 62 -16.11 -2.67 -24.15
N ALA A 63 -14.97 -3.31 -24.40
CA ALA A 63 -14.62 -3.92 -25.68
C ALA A 63 -15.24 -5.31 -25.89
N GLY A 64 -15.97 -5.84 -24.90
CA GLY A 64 -16.55 -7.18 -24.98
C GLY A 64 -15.52 -8.32 -25.01
N GLN A 65 -14.26 -8.05 -24.65
CA GLN A 65 -13.15 -9.01 -24.72
C GLN A 65 -13.12 -9.94 -23.50
N LEU A 66 -13.71 -9.54 -22.37
CA LEU A 66 -13.95 -10.43 -21.23
C LEU A 66 -15.03 -11.45 -21.56
N SER A 67 -14.58 -12.62 -21.99
CA SER A 67 -15.41 -13.74 -22.45
C SER A 67 -16.03 -14.56 -21.29
N SER A 68 -15.56 -14.35 -20.05
CA SER A 68 -16.10 -14.98 -18.85
C SER A 68 -16.35 -13.94 -17.76
N SER A 69 -17.39 -14.15 -16.95
CA SER A 69 -17.57 -13.39 -15.70
C SER A 69 -16.36 -13.62 -14.80
N LEU A 70 -15.85 -12.57 -14.15
CA LEU A 70 -14.81 -12.68 -13.14
C LEU A 70 -15.37 -13.35 -11.87
N SER A 71 -15.64 -14.66 -11.95
CA SER A 71 -16.36 -15.43 -10.92
C SER A 71 -15.50 -15.79 -9.71
N GLN A 72 -14.18 -15.59 -9.75
CA GLN A 72 -13.33 -15.81 -8.59
C GLN A 72 -11.99 -15.12 -8.78
N THR A 73 -11.62 -14.35 -7.75
CA THR A 73 -10.26 -14.02 -7.32
C THR A 73 -9.16 -14.48 -8.28
N ALA A 74 -8.97 -13.75 -9.38
CA ALA A 74 -7.82 -13.96 -10.24
C ALA A 74 -6.60 -13.40 -9.49
N TYR A 75 -5.88 -14.27 -8.79
CA TYR A 75 -4.64 -13.92 -8.13
C TYR A 75 -3.53 -13.80 -9.16
N THR A 76 -3.20 -12.56 -9.50
CA THR A 76 -1.95 -12.26 -10.19
C THR A 76 -1.00 -11.64 -9.18
N GLN A 77 0.28 -12.03 -9.25
CA GLN A 77 1.33 -11.29 -8.58
C GLN A 77 1.88 -10.25 -9.56
N ASP A 78 1.82 -8.97 -9.19
CA ASP A 78 2.47 -7.87 -9.91
C ASP A 78 3.44 -7.20 -8.94
N ASN A 79 4.73 -7.19 -9.26
CA ASN A 79 5.78 -6.60 -8.42
C ASN A 79 5.77 -7.02 -6.93
N GLY A 80 5.42 -8.28 -6.63
CA GLY A 80 5.35 -8.78 -5.25
C GLY A 80 4.04 -8.43 -4.50
N TYR A 81 3.12 -7.72 -5.15
CA TYR A 81 1.78 -7.48 -4.65
C TYR A 81 0.84 -8.61 -5.06
N THR A 82 -0.09 -8.99 -4.19
CA THR A 82 -1.15 -9.96 -4.51
C THR A 82 -2.42 -9.21 -4.90
N LEU A 83 -2.87 -9.44 -6.13
CA LEU A 83 -4.05 -8.80 -6.69
C LEU A 83 -5.25 -9.74 -6.65
N SER A 84 -6.45 -9.18 -6.59
CA SER A 84 -7.72 -9.86 -6.76
C SER A 84 -8.65 -8.96 -7.57
N ARG A 85 -9.39 -9.58 -8.50
CA ARG A 85 -10.37 -8.90 -9.35
C ARG A 85 -11.70 -9.64 -9.27
N ILE A 86 -12.78 -8.90 -9.04
CA ILE A 86 -14.15 -9.44 -8.95
C ILE A 86 -15.11 -8.55 -9.74
N GLU A 87 -16.05 -9.18 -10.43
CA GLU A 87 -17.20 -8.55 -11.09
C GLU A 87 -18.48 -8.93 -10.35
N THR A 88 -19.27 -7.94 -9.95
CA THR A 88 -20.60 -8.11 -9.34
C THR A 88 -21.63 -7.26 -10.07
N GLU A 89 -22.92 -7.52 -9.85
CA GLU A 89 -23.94 -6.56 -10.30
C GLU A 89 -23.78 -5.24 -9.53
N LEU A 90 -24.27 -4.16 -10.14
CA LEU A 90 -24.29 -2.87 -9.45
C LEU A 90 -25.22 -2.95 -8.23
N GLY A 91 -24.66 -2.68 -7.04
CA GLY A 91 -25.39 -2.71 -5.78
C GLY A 91 -25.37 -4.05 -5.05
N ASP A 92 -24.80 -5.10 -5.65
CA ASP A 92 -24.51 -6.33 -4.92
C ASP A 92 -23.44 -6.08 -3.85
N PRO A 93 -23.54 -6.74 -2.69
CA PRO A 93 -22.49 -6.68 -1.68
C PRO A 93 -21.21 -7.23 -2.28
N ILE A 94 -20.13 -6.45 -2.17
CA ILE A 94 -18.80 -6.87 -2.58
C ILE A 94 -18.42 -8.05 -1.70
N PRO A 95 -18.12 -9.22 -2.29
CA PRO A 95 -17.65 -10.36 -1.51
C PRO A 95 -16.43 -9.91 -0.71
N ASN A 96 -16.44 -10.18 0.59
CA ASN A 96 -15.26 -9.99 1.43
C ASN A 96 -14.15 -10.83 0.81
N THR A 97 -13.30 -10.16 0.05
CA THR A 97 -12.37 -10.84 -0.82
C THR A 97 -11.30 -11.40 0.09
N TYR A 98 -11.19 -12.72 0.17
CA TYR A 98 -10.13 -13.40 0.90
C TYR A 98 -8.80 -13.12 0.21
N LEU A 99 -8.26 -11.92 0.34
CA LEU A 99 -6.85 -11.68 0.09
C LEU A 99 -6.09 -12.55 1.10
N PRO A 100 -5.07 -13.30 0.67
CA PRO A 100 -4.43 -14.31 1.50
C PRO A 100 -3.78 -13.65 2.73
N ASN A 101 -4.47 -13.63 3.86
CA ASN A 101 -4.03 -13.26 5.22
C ASN A 101 -3.02 -12.07 5.38
N LEU A 102 -2.95 -11.18 4.40
CA LEU A 102 -2.07 -10.01 4.40
C LEU A 102 -2.81 -8.85 5.08
N GLN A 103 -2.21 -8.29 6.13
CA GLN A 103 -2.82 -7.23 6.94
C GLN A 103 -3.02 -5.92 6.17
N HIS A 104 -2.22 -5.67 5.13
CA HIS A 104 -2.29 -4.45 4.35
C HIS A 104 -2.86 -4.69 2.96
N HIS A 105 -3.94 -3.99 2.65
CA HIS A 105 -4.55 -4.00 1.34
C HIS A 105 -5.25 -2.69 1.02
N VAL A 106 -5.42 -2.44 -0.27
CA VAL A 106 -6.25 -1.38 -0.83
C VAL A 106 -7.26 -2.01 -1.78
N SER A 107 -8.48 -1.50 -1.79
CA SER A 107 -9.52 -1.93 -2.71
C SER A 107 -10.08 -0.72 -3.44
N ILE A 108 -10.11 -0.79 -4.77
CA ILE A 108 -10.64 0.25 -5.65
C ILE A 108 -11.79 -0.35 -6.45
N GLN A 109 -12.84 0.44 -6.62
CA GLN A 109 -14.04 0.03 -7.33
C GLN A 109 -14.27 0.93 -8.53
N GLY A 110 -14.77 0.33 -9.62
CA GLY A 110 -15.19 1.03 -10.81
C GLY A 110 -16.45 0.42 -11.38
N ILE A 111 -17.15 1.18 -12.23
CA ILE A 111 -18.36 0.72 -12.91
C ILE A 111 -18.06 0.61 -14.40
N ALA A 112 -18.42 -0.53 -14.99
CA ALA A 112 -18.26 -0.80 -16.41
C ALA A 112 -19.57 -1.27 -17.03
N TYR A 113 -19.76 -0.97 -18.32
CA TYR A 113 -20.82 -1.55 -19.13
C TYR A 113 -20.21 -2.56 -20.07
N ARG A 114 -20.80 -3.75 -20.15
CA ARG A 114 -20.40 -4.74 -21.15
C ARG A 114 -21.01 -4.34 -22.49
N GLN A 115 -20.22 -4.41 -23.57
CA GLN A 115 -20.73 -4.12 -24.91
C GLN A 115 -21.97 -4.96 -25.22
N GLY A 116 -23.06 -4.31 -25.64
CA GLY A 116 -24.33 -5.00 -25.94
C GLY A 116 -25.19 -5.33 -24.70
N SER A 117 -24.75 -4.99 -23.49
CA SER A 117 -25.56 -5.09 -22.26
C SER A 117 -26.10 -3.72 -21.86
N SER A 118 -27.36 -3.67 -21.42
CA SER A 118 -27.95 -2.50 -20.75
C SER A 118 -27.65 -2.46 -19.25
N THR A 119 -27.06 -3.51 -18.69
CA THR A 119 -26.74 -3.60 -17.26
C THR A 119 -25.31 -3.19 -16.97
N ALA A 120 -25.15 -2.29 -15.99
CA ALA A 120 -23.86 -1.91 -15.44
C ALA A 120 -23.36 -3.01 -14.50
N LYS A 121 -22.04 -3.23 -14.51
CA LYS A 121 -21.33 -4.12 -13.61
C LYS A 121 -20.40 -3.32 -12.73
N GLN A 122 -20.26 -3.77 -11.49
CA GLN A 122 -19.30 -3.23 -10.55
C GLN A 122 -18.05 -4.11 -10.57
N ILE A 123 -16.89 -3.48 -10.77
CA ILE A 123 -15.58 -4.11 -10.78
C ILE A 123 -14.82 -3.67 -9.56
N THR A 124 -14.39 -4.64 -8.77
CA THR A 124 -13.56 -4.41 -7.59
C THR A 124 -12.19 -5.00 -7.84
N VAL A 125 -11.16 -4.17 -7.67
CA VAL A 125 -9.76 -4.58 -7.71
C VAL A 125 -9.17 -4.36 -6.32
N SER A 126 -8.73 -5.44 -5.71
CA SER A 126 -8.09 -5.42 -4.39
C SER A 126 -6.62 -5.81 -4.53
N VAL A 127 -5.72 -5.03 -3.93
CA VAL A 127 -4.27 -5.23 -3.98
C VAL A 127 -3.75 -5.30 -2.55
N SER A 128 -2.94 -6.30 -2.26
CA SER A 128 -2.39 -6.56 -0.92
C SER A 128 -0.88 -6.75 -0.96
N TRP A 129 -0.22 -6.41 0.14
CA TRP A 129 1.22 -6.56 0.29
C TRP A 129 1.61 -6.95 1.72
N GLU A 130 2.79 -7.55 1.85
CA GLU A 130 3.42 -7.79 3.13
C GLU A 130 4.05 -6.47 3.61
N GLY A 131 3.56 -5.96 4.73
CA GLY A 131 4.10 -4.77 5.38
C GLY A 131 4.92 -5.14 6.61
N PRO A 132 5.80 -4.23 7.08
CA PRO A 132 6.45 -4.40 8.37
C PRO A 132 5.38 -4.46 9.49
N ASN A 133 5.48 -5.47 10.37
CA ASN A 133 4.68 -5.57 11.60
C ASN A 133 4.98 -4.42 12.57
#